data_AF-A0A845TZN6-F1
#
_entry.id   AF-A0A845TZN6-F1
#
_cell.length_a   1.000
_cell.length_b   1.000
_cell.length_c   1.000
_cell.angle_alpha   90.00
_cell.angle_beta   90.00
_cell.angle_gamma   90.00
#
_symmetry.space_group_name_H-M   'P 1'
#
loop_
_entity.id
_entity.type
_entity.pdbx_description
1 polymer ?
#
loop_
_entity_poly.entity_id
_entity_poly.type
_entity_poly.pdbx_seq_one_letter_code
_entity_poly.pdbx_strand_id
1 'polypeptide(L)'
;MLPLAPQHLALLETLVQEGFAMMSFTLYPNCVGVRKGNCAALLSPREGGGMRVVGAPGFLIDGQLSVRVTRLGQEFYVWKKKELPATPGRMAEVEEFRKELLSLLGPG
;
A
#
# COMPACT_ATOMS: atom_id res chain seq x y z
N MET A 1 10.78 -15.14 -9.85
CA MET A 1 9.37 -14.90 -9.49
C MET A 1 8.97 -16.04 -8.56
N LEU A 2 8.65 -15.76 -7.29
CA LEU A 2 8.05 -16.78 -6.42
C LEU A 2 6.58 -16.91 -6.85
N PRO A 3 6.09 -18.12 -7.18
CA PRO A 3 4.68 -18.31 -7.46
C PRO A 3 3.87 -17.98 -6.20
N LEU A 4 2.74 -17.28 -6.37
CA LEU A 4 1.83 -17.02 -5.26
C LEU A 4 1.27 -18.34 -4.75
N ALA A 5 1.78 -18.81 -3.61
CA ALA A 5 1.21 -19.93 -2.88
C ALA A 5 -0.26 -19.69 -2.51
N PRO A 6 -1.07 -20.74 -2.29
CA PRO A 6 -2.49 -20.61 -1.89
C PRO A 6 -2.71 -19.73 -0.65
N GLN A 7 -1.75 -19.73 0.28
CA GLN A 7 -1.77 -18.90 1.49
C GLN A 7 -1.75 -17.40 1.16
N HIS A 8 -0.97 -17.01 0.16
CA HIS A 8 -0.95 -15.65 -0.35
C HIS A 8 -2.29 -15.27 -0.96
N LEU A 9 -2.91 -16.18 -1.73
CA LEU A 9 -4.22 -15.94 -2.34
C LEU A 9 -5.31 -15.77 -1.29
N ALA A 10 -5.34 -16.62 -0.27
CA ALA A 10 -6.29 -16.50 0.84
C ALA A 10 -6.15 -15.15 1.56
N LEU A 11 -4.92 -14.68 1.79
CA LEU A 11 -4.68 -13.37 2.39
C LEU A 11 -5.19 -12.23 1.50
N LEU A 12 -4.98 -12.32 0.18
CA LEU A 12 -5.51 -11.34 -0.76
C LEU A 12 -7.06 -11.35 -0.77
N GLU A 13 -7.68 -12.51 -0.71
CA GLU A 13 -9.14 -12.63 -0.60
C GLU A 13 -9.68 -11.99 0.68
N THR A 14 -9.02 -12.20 1.82
CA THR A 14 -9.35 -11.53 3.09
C THR A 14 -9.28 -10.01 2.94
N LEU A 15 -8.21 -9.48 2.33
CA LEU A 15 -8.11 -8.04 2.09
C LEU A 15 -9.30 -7.54 1.24
N VAL A 16 -9.72 -8.29 0.22
CA VAL A 16 -10.89 -7.91 -0.59
C VAL A 16 -12.18 -7.91 0.22
N GLN A 17 -12.37 -8.90 1.11
CA GLN A 17 -13.53 -8.95 2.01
C GLN A 17 -13.57 -7.77 2.98
N GLU A 18 -12.41 -7.30 3.44
CA GLU A 18 -12.25 -6.11 4.30
C GLU A 18 -12.32 -4.77 3.53
N GLY A 19 -12.67 -4.81 2.24
CA GLY A 19 -12.91 -3.64 1.40
C GLY A 19 -11.67 -3.07 0.71
N PHE A 20 -10.55 -3.80 0.69
CA PHE A 20 -9.41 -3.43 -0.14
C PHE A 20 -9.63 -3.85 -1.59
N ALA A 21 -9.16 -3.04 -2.53
CA ALA A 21 -9.14 -3.37 -3.95
C ALA A 21 -7.71 -3.66 -4.41
N MET A 22 -7.56 -4.70 -5.23
CA MET A 22 -6.29 -5.05 -5.85
C MET A 22 -5.99 -4.13 -7.02
N MET A 23 -4.72 -3.74 -7.16
CA MET A 23 -4.20 -2.93 -8.25
C MET A 23 -2.87 -3.49 -8.73
N SER A 24 -2.65 -3.47 -10.04
CA SER A 24 -1.33 -3.71 -10.61
C SER A 24 -0.63 -2.38 -10.88
N PHE A 25 0.56 -2.19 -10.34
CA PHE A 25 1.41 -1.06 -10.70
C PHE A 25 2.43 -1.52 -11.74
N THR A 26 2.43 -0.90 -12.93
CA THR A 26 3.35 -1.25 -14.03
C THR A 26 4.82 -1.16 -13.63
N LEU A 27 5.16 -0.26 -12.70
CA LEU A 27 6.52 -0.08 -12.20
C LEU A 27 6.96 -1.15 -11.19
N TYR A 28 6.02 -1.92 -10.65
CA TYR A 28 6.28 -2.94 -9.64
C TYR A 28 5.66 -4.29 -10.04
N PRO A 29 6.14 -4.92 -11.13
CA PRO A 29 5.54 -6.15 -11.67
C PRO A 29 5.61 -7.33 -10.70
N ASN A 30 6.47 -7.28 -9.68
CA ASN A 30 6.63 -8.31 -8.67
C ASN A 30 5.87 -8.01 -7.36
N CYS A 31 5.12 -6.91 -7.30
CA CYS A 31 4.35 -6.52 -6.12
C CYS A 31 2.86 -6.48 -6.44
N VAL A 32 2.04 -6.85 -5.47
CA VAL A 32 0.59 -6.69 -5.51
C VAL A 32 0.25 -5.34 -4.91
N GLY A 33 -0.35 -4.46 -5.69
CA GLY A 33 -0.89 -3.21 -5.18
C GLY A 33 -2.21 -3.47 -4.46
N VAL A 34 -2.39 -2.88 -3.29
CA VAL A 34 -3.67 -2.84 -2.59
C VAL A 34 -4.06 -1.40 -2.34
N ARG A 35 -5.34 -1.08 -2.47
CA ARG A 35 -5.88 0.24 -2.15
C ARG A 35 -7.14 0.14 -1.32
N LYS A 36 -7.41 1.17 -0.51
CA LYS A 36 -8.69 1.36 0.18
C LYS A 36 -8.95 2.86 0.28
N GLY A 37 -10.09 3.29 -0.25
CA GLY A 37 -10.40 4.71 -0.42
C GLY A 37 -9.31 5.43 -1.25
N ASN A 38 -8.67 6.42 -0.63
CA ASN A 38 -7.59 7.22 -1.23
C ASN A 38 -6.18 6.73 -0.85
N CYS A 39 -6.04 5.62 -0.12
CA CYS A 39 -4.75 5.09 0.32
C CYS A 39 -4.38 3.85 -0.49
N ALA A 40 -3.08 3.63 -0.69
CA ALA A 40 -2.55 2.43 -1.31
C ALA A 40 -1.22 1.98 -0.71
N ALA A 41 -0.92 0.70 -0.88
CA ALA A 41 0.34 0.08 -0.51
C ALA A 41 0.74 -0.99 -1.52
N LEU A 42 2.03 -1.33 -1.52
CA LEU A 42 2.57 -2.46 -2.27
C LEU A 42 2.80 -3.61 -1.31
N LEU A 43 2.40 -4.81 -1.71
CA LEU A 43 2.65 -6.05 -1.03
C LEU A 43 3.61 -6.91 -1.85
N SER A 44 4.60 -7.49 -1.21
CA SER A 44 5.42 -8.55 -1.80
C SER A 44 5.12 -9.86 -1.07
N PRO A 45 4.95 -10.97 -1.79
CA PRO A 45 4.96 -12.29 -1.16
C PRO A 45 6.31 -12.52 -0.47
N ARG A 46 6.28 -13.24 0.65
CA ARG A 46 7.46 -13.67 1.41
C ARG A 46 7.53 -15.20 1.37
N GLU A 47 8.75 -15.71 1.43
CA GLU A 47 8.96 -17.14 1.66
C GLU A 47 8.30 -17.54 2.99
N GLY A 48 7.57 -18.67 2.98
CA GLY A 48 6.78 -19.12 4.13
C GLY A 48 5.30 -18.71 4.11
N GLY A 49 4.82 -18.05 3.05
CA GLY A 49 3.38 -17.90 2.77
C GLY A 49 2.71 -16.62 3.27
N GLY A 50 3.49 -15.70 3.87
CA GLY A 50 3.02 -14.38 4.27
C GLY A 50 3.24 -13.30 3.21
N MET A 51 2.61 -12.14 3.38
CA MET A 51 2.90 -10.94 2.59
C MET A 51 3.51 -9.86 3.47
N ARG A 52 4.41 -9.06 2.89
CA ARG A 52 5.00 -7.89 3.55
C ARG A 52 4.71 -6.64 2.75
N VAL A 53 4.48 -5.54 3.46
CA VAL A 53 4.40 -4.22 2.83
C VAL A 53 5.78 -3.82 2.30
N VAL A 54 5.84 -3.38 1.05
CA VAL A 54 7.03 -2.86 0.39
C VAL A 54 6.95 -1.35 0.35
N GLY A 55 7.93 -0.69 0.97
CA GLY A 55 7.92 0.76 1.11
C GLY A 55 6.87 1.24 2.12
N ALA A 56 6.64 2.55 2.14
CA ALA A 56 5.59 3.14 2.96
C ALA A 56 4.26 3.19 2.19
N PRO A 57 3.12 2.90 2.83
CA PRO A 57 1.83 3.24 2.28
C PRO A 57 1.73 4.72 1.95
N GLY A 58 1.00 5.04 0.89
CA GLY A 58 0.90 6.39 0.36
C GLY A 58 -0.51 6.75 -0.04
N PHE A 59 -0.73 8.04 -0.24
CA PHE A 59 -1.96 8.53 -0.81
C PHE A 59 -1.98 8.30 -2.33
N LEU A 60 -3.15 8.08 -2.90
CA LEU A 60 -3.33 7.97 -4.33
C LEU A 60 -3.41 9.37 -4.94
N ILE A 61 -2.54 9.63 -5.93
CA ILE A 61 -2.61 10.82 -6.77
C ILE A 61 -2.91 10.34 -8.18
N ASP A 62 -4.08 10.72 -8.71
CA ASP A 62 -4.63 10.21 -9.99
C ASP A 62 -4.65 8.67 -10.07
N GLY A 63 -4.94 7.99 -8.97
CA GLY A 63 -4.96 6.51 -8.93
C GLY A 63 -3.58 5.86 -8.97
N GLN A 64 -2.50 6.63 -8.75
CA GLN A 64 -1.14 6.11 -8.66
C GLN A 64 -0.60 6.26 -7.23
N LEU A 65 0.24 5.30 -6.81
CA LEU A 65 0.87 5.32 -5.49
C LEU A 65 1.90 6.45 -5.43
N SER A 66 1.62 7.47 -4.61
CA SER A 66 2.58 8.53 -4.32
C SER A 66 3.58 8.11 -3.24
N VAL A 67 4.73 8.77 -3.22
CA VAL A 67 5.71 8.64 -2.15
C VAL A 67 5.62 9.83 -1.20
N ARG A 68 5.74 9.57 0.10
CA ARG A 68 5.81 10.64 1.11
C ARG A 68 7.24 11.18 1.17
N VAL A 69 7.39 12.49 1.05
CA VAL A 69 8.69 13.20 1.10
C VAL A 69 8.61 14.38 2.04
N THR A 70 9.66 14.59 2.82
CA THR A 70 9.82 15.78 3.66
C THR A 70 10.60 16.84 2.89
N ARG A 71 10.05 18.06 2.77
CA ARG A 71 10.74 19.22 2.18
C ARG A 71 10.56 20.41 3.10
N LEU A 72 11.68 21.01 3.53
CA LEU A 72 11.69 22.21 4.38
C LEU A 72 10.79 22.09 5.64
N GLY A 73 10.73 20.89 6.23
CA GLY A 73 9.90 20.62 7.42
C GLY A 73 8.42 20.35 7.13
N GLN A 74 8.00 20.30 5.87
CA GLN A 74 6.64 19.95 5.46
C GLN A 74 6.64 18.59 4.74
N GLU A 75 5.63 17.77 5.03
CA GLU A 75 5.43 16.47 4.38
C GLU A 75 4.56 16.65 3.12
N PHE A 76 4.96 16.01 2.02
CA PHE A 76 4.23 16.00 0.76
C PHE A 76 4.12 14.59 0.22
N TYR A 77 2.97 14.27 -0.38
CA TYR A 77 2.79 13.13 -1.26
C TYR A 77 3.15 13.55 -2.68
N VAL A 78 4.15 12.89 -3.27
CA VAL A 78 4.65 13.23 -4.61
C VAL A 78 4.48 12.05 -5.55
N TRP A 79 3.92 12.34 -6.72
CA TRP A 79 3.84 11.41 -7.83
C TRP A 79 4.19 12.13 -9.14
N LYS A 80 5.28 11.73 -9.78
CA LYS A 80 5.83 12.39 -10.99
C LYS A 80 5.99 13.91 -10.77
N LYS A 81 5.19 14.73 -11.47
CA LYS A 81 5.19 16.20 -11.39
C LYS A 81 4.08 16.75 -10.49
N LYS A 82 3.26 15.88 -9.89
CA LYS A 82 2.20 16.27 -8.97
C LYS A 82 2.69 16.10 -7.55
N GLU A 83 2.41 17.12 -6.75
CA GLU A 83 2.65 17.12 -5.32
C GLU A 83 1.36 17.51 -4.61
N LEU A 84 1.13 16.87 -3.48
CA LEU A 84 -0.06 17.03 -2.67
C LEU A 84 0.40 17.15 -1.21
N PRO A 85 0.03 18.22 -0.49
CA PRO A 85 0.42 18.35 0.91
C PRO A 85 -0.06 17.16 1.73
N ALA A 86 0.83 16.53 2.48
CA ALA A 86 0.50 15.48 3.42
C ALA A 86 -0.03 16.13 4.70
N THR A 87 -1.24 16.67 4.61
CA THR A 87 -1.92 17.29 5.75
C THR A 87 -2.10 16.25 6.87
N PRO A 88 -2.22 16.69 8.14
CA PRO A 88 -2.41 15.77 9.27
C PRO A 88 -3.57 14.79 9.07
N GLY A 89 -4.68 15.22 8.45
CA GLY A 89 -5.80 14.35 8.11
C GLY A 89 -5.43 13.22 7.14
N ARG A 90 -4.74 13.55 6.04
CA ARG A 90 -4.29 12.53 5.06
C ARG A 90 -3.25 11.58 5.65
N MET A 91 -2.34 12.10 6.48
CA MET A 91 -1.38 11.26 7.18
C MET A 91 -2.07 10.31 8.16
N ALA A 92 -3.10 10.78 8.87
CA ALA A 92 -3.91 9.93 9.74
C ALA A 92 -4.64 8.84 8.96
N GLU A 93 -5.26 9.17 7.81
CA GLU A 93 -5.90 8.19 6.92
C GLU A 93 -4.92 7.12 6.45
N VAL A 94 -3.71 7.52 6.01
CA VAL A 94 -2.69 6.56 5.56
C VAL A 94 -2.20 5.68 6.70
N GLU A 95 -2.06 6.21 7.91
CA GLU A 95 -1.63 5.39 9.05
C GLU A 95 -2.73 4.50 9.62
N GLU A 96 -3.99 4.91 9.54
CA GLU A 96 -5.12 4.03 9.85
C GLU A 96 -5.18 2.87 8.83
N PHE A 97 -5.09 3.19 7.54
CA PHE A 97 -4.97 2.20 6.47
C PHE A 97 -3.80 1.24 6.69
N ARG A 98 -2.63 1.77 7.06
CA ARG A 98 -1.44 0.94 7.35
C ARG A 98 -1.69 0.01 8.52
N LYS A 99 -2.26 0.51 9.62
CA LYS A 99 -2.54 -0.30 10.82
C LYS A 99 -3.52 -1.42 10.51
N GLU A 100 -4.59 -1.11 9.80
CA GLU A 100 -5.58 -2.08 9.36
C GLU A 100 -4.94 -3.15 8.46
N LEU A 101 -4.18 -2.72 7.44
CA LEU A 101 -3.47 -3.63 6.55
C LEU A 101 -2.52 -4.55 7.33
N LEU A 102 -1.67 -4.00 8.19
CA LEU A 102 -0.72 -4.80 8.98
C LEU A 102 -1.44 -5.76 9.96
N SER A 103 -2.60 -5.37 10.50
CA SER A 103 -3.42 -6.25 11.33
C SER A 103 -3.93 -7.47 10.56
N LEU A 104 -4.28 -7.29 9.27
CA LEU A 104 -4.75 -8.37 8.39
C LEU A 104 -3.61 -9.24 7.85
N LEU A 105 -2.43 -8.65 7.61
CA LEU A 105 -1.23 -9.39 7.22
C LEU A 105 -0.69 -10.27 8.36
N GLY A 106 -1.03 -9.92 9.61
CA GLY A 106 -0.54 -10.58 10.81
C GLY A 106 0.93 -10.23 11.13
N PRO A 107 1.44 -10.70 12.28
CA PRO A 107 2.84 -10.52 12.65
C PRO A 107 3.71 -11.41 11.74
N GLY A 108 4.34 -10.80 10.74
CA GLY A 108 5.35 -11.43 9.88
C GLY A 108 6.77 -11.04 10.27
#